data_AF-A0AAU6Q858-F1
#
_entry.id   AF-A0AAU6Q858-F1
#
_cell.length_a   1.000
_cell.length_b   1.000
_cell.length_c   1.000
_cell.angle_alpha   90.00
_cell.angle_beta   90.00
_cell.angle_gamma   90.00
#
_symmetry.space_group_name_H-M   'P 1'
#
loop_
_entity.id
_entity.type
_entity.pdbx_description
1 polymer ?
#
loop_
_entity_poly.entity_id
_entity_poly.type
_entity_poly.pdbx_seq_one_letter_code
_entity_poly.pdbx_strand_id
1 'polypeptide(L)'
;MHLIYVDSEGPVAATYTEQLAERAVLSLRAAKPGKRIWRRQAPVEDVERYKVEVLLTPADTRVCDQWEVRLKDGQLEAKQRDQTLKGLAMRFGVNTGETVWGFGSNRGEAEQFLWKAKKEGPQEPTIPFRLEDLVI
;
A
#
# COMPACT_ATOMS: atom_id res chain seq x y z
N MET A 1 -3.31 9.09 19.23
CA MET A 1 -3.38 8.41 17.92
C MET A 1 -4.17 7.11 18.06
N HIS A 2 -4.67 6.56 16.96
CA HIS A 2 -5.21 5.21 16.91
C HIS A 2 -4.40 4.38 15.92
N LEU A 3 -3.78 3.30 16.40
CA LEU A 3 -3.13 2.31 15.56
C LEU A 3 -4.14 1.25 15.14
N ILE A 4 -4.12 0.88 13.87
CA ILE A 4 -4.99 -0.13 13.27
C ILE A 4 -4.13 -1.37 12.99
N TYR A 5 -4.60 -2.52 13.46
CA TYR A 5 -3.90 -3.79 13.41
C TYR A 5 -4.64 -4.78 12.53
N VAL A 6 -3.87 -5.61 11.82
CA VAL A 6 -4.35 -6.74 11.02
C VAL A 6 -3.66 -8.00 11.49
N ASP A 7 -4.40 -8.89 12.15
CA ASP A 7 -4.01 -10.24 12.52
C ASP A 7 -2.53 -10.35 13.00
N SER A 8 -1.76 -11.28 12.44
CA SER A 8 -0.31 -11.40 12.70
C SER A 8 0.56 -10.41 11.91
N GLU A 9 -0.01 -9.60 11.01
CA GLU A 9 0.73 -8.58 10.25
C GLU A 9 1.17 -7.42 11.16
N GLY A 10 0.44 -7.22 12.28
CA GLY A 10 0.72 -6.14 13.22
C GLY A 10 0.04 -4.82 12.82
N PRO A 11 0.59 -3.66 13.23
CA PRO A 11 0.00 -2.37 12.90
C PRO A 11 0.24 -2.05 11.42
N VAL A 12 -0.82 -1.71 10.69
CA VAL A 12 -0.76 -1.42 9.25
C VAL A 12 -1.03 0.05 8.92
N ALA A 13 -1.66 0.78 9.85
CA ALA A 13 -2.05 2.17 9.64
C ALA A 13 -2.24 2.89 10.98
N ALA A 14 -2.23 4.22 10.94
CA ALA A 14 -2.58 5.07 12.06
C ALA A 14 -3.61 6.15 11.66
N THR A 15 -4.38 6.66 12.62
CA THR A 15 -5.26 7.82 12.43
C THR A 15 -5.21 8.75 13.64
N TYR A 16 -5.56 10.02 13.44
CA TYR A 16 -5.70 10.99 14.54
C TYR A 16 -7.01 10.87 15.29
N THR A 17 -8.09 10.47 14.60
CA THR A 17 -9.45 10.45 15.16
C THR A 17 -10.01 9.05 15.27
N GLU A 18 -10.85 8.85 16.29
CA GLU A 18 -11.57 7.60 16.54
C GLU A 18 -12.51 7.24 15.39
N GLN A 19 -13.23 8.23 14.85
CA GLN A 19 -14.16 8.04 13.72
C GLN A 19 -13.45 7.49 12.48
N LEU A 20 -12.25 7.99 12.15
CA LEU A 20 -11.47 7.45 11.04
C LEU A 20 -10.95 6.05 11.34
N ALA A 21 -10.54 5.78 12.59
CA ALA A 21 -10.06 4.47 12.99
C ALA A 21 -11.17 3.40 12.88
N GLU A 22 -12.39 3.71 13.32
CA GLU A 22 -13.54 2.81 13.19
C GLU A 22 -13.89 2.55 11.74
N ARG A 23 -13.94 3.59 10.92
CA ARG A 23 -14.19 3.46 9.48
C ARG A 23 -13.13 2.61 8.79
N ALA A 24 -11.85 2.83 9.10
CA ALA A 24 -10.76 2.05 8.56
C ALA A 24 -10.84 0.57 8.98
N VAL A 25 -11.15 0.28 10.25
CA VAL A 25 -11.34 -1.10 10.74
C VAL A 25 -12.49 -1.79 10.00
N LEU A 26 -13.63 -1.12 9.82
CA LEU A 26 -14.77 -1.68 9.08
C LEU A 26 -14.42 -1.95 7.61
N SER A 27 -13.80 -0.99 6.93
CA SER A 27 -13.38 -1.15 5.54
C SER A 27 -12.33 -2.27 5.38
N LEU A 28 -11.36 -2.38 6.28
CA LEU A 28 -10.34 -3.43 6.24
C LEU A 28 -10.93 -4.82 6.46
N ARG A 29 -11.96 -4.96 7.30
CA ARG A 29 -12.69 -6.23 7.46
C ARG A 29 -13.37 -6.66 6.17
N ALA A 30 -13.90 -5.72 5.40
CA ALA A 30 -14.48 -6.00 4.10
C ALA A 30 -13.40 -6.39 3.07
N ALA A 31 -12.25 -5.72 3.09
CA ALA A 31 -11.13 -5.98 2.16
C ALA A 31 -10.37 -7.28 2.47
N LYS A 32 -10.31 -7.69 3.75
CA LYS A 32 -9.58 -8.89 4.21
C LYS A 32 -10.51 -9.85 4.98
N PRO A 33 -11.44 -10.57 4.31
CA PRO A 33 -12.32 -11.52 4.96
C PRO A 33 -11.56 -12.59 5.75
N GLY A 34 -12.02 -12.90 6.96
CA GLY A 34 -11.40 -13.90 7.84
C GLY A 34 -10.20 -13.40 8.65
N LYS A 35 -9.70 -12.18 8.41
CA LYS A 35 -8.64 -11.57 9.22
C LYS A 35 -9.21 -10.82 10.41
N ARG A 36 -8.54 -10.93 11.57
CA ARG A 36 -8.89 -10.13 12.75
C ARG A 36 -8.37 -8.71 12.56
N ILE A 37 -9.28 -7.73 12.55
CA ILE A 37 -8.94 -6.30 12.43
C ILE A 37 -9.41 -5.55 13.67
N TRP A 38 -8.52 -4.79 14.31
CA TRP A 38 -8.85 -3.99 15.49
C TRP A 38 -8.04 -2.70 15.54
N ARG A 39 -8.46 -1.77 16.42
CA ARG A 39 -7.72 -0.55 16.71
C ARG A 39 -7.31 -0.51 18.18
N ARG A 40 -6.23 0.20 18.48
CA ARG A 40 -5.83 0.57 19.84
C ARG A 40 -5.48 2.04 19.88
N GLN A 41 -5.85 2.74 20.96
CA GLN A 41 -5.28 4.04 21.23
C GLN A 41 -3.77 3.88 21.51
N ALA A 42 -2.97 4.76 20.92
CA ALA A 42 -1.53 4.74 21.05
C ALA A 42 -0.95 6.16 21.14
N PRO A 43 0.17 6.34 21.84
CA PRO A 43 0.95 7.58 21.82
C PRO A 43 1.60 7.77 20.43
N VAL A 44 2.09 8.98 20.13
CA VAL A 44 2.62 9.32 18.79
C VAL A 44 3.92 8.55 18.52
N GLU A 45 4.72 8.36 19.55
CA GLU A 45 5.99 7.66 19.56
C GLU A 45 5.85 6.20 19.11
N ASP A 46 4.72 5.55 19.45
CA ASP A 46 4.42 4.21 18.95
C ASP A 46 4.17 4.23 17.43
N VAL A 47 3.46 5.24 16.91
CA VAL A 47 3.20 5.37 15.47
C VAL A 47 4.51 5.57 14.70
N GLU A 48 5.38 6.45 15.19
CA GLU A 48 6.70 6.71 14.62
C GLU A 48 7.58 5.45 14.66
N ARG A 49 7.53 4.69 15.76
CA ARG A 49 8.26 3.43 15.90
C ARG A 49 7.86 2.40 14.84
N TYR A 50 6.56 2.27 14.56
CA TYR A 50 6.07 1.29 13.58
C TYR A 50 6.17 1.79 12.13
N LYS A 51 6.40 3.08 11.90
CA LYS A 51 6.51 3.70 10.56
C LYS A 51 5.32 3.36 9.65
N VAL A 52 4.12 3.35 10.22
CA VAL A 52 2.89 3.07 9.47
C VAL A 52 2.34 4.35 8.83
N GLU A 53 1.64 4.18 7.72
CA GLU A 53 0.96 5.28 7.04
C GLU A 53 -0.17 5.87 7.91
N VAL A 54 -0.31 7.19 7.85
CA VAL A 54 -1.32 7.92 8.63
C VAL A 54 -2.49 8.29 7.70
N LEU A 55 -3.66 7.72 7.95
CA LEU A 55 -4.88 8.05 7.20
C LEU A 55 -5.45 9.36 7.72
N LEU A 56 -5.57 10.35 6.82
CA LEU A 56 -5.93 11.71 7.18
C LEU A 56 -7.40 12.02 6.89
N THR A 57 -8.00 11.33 5.93
CA THR A 57 -9.32 11.66 5.41
C THR A 57 -10.24 10.43 5.31
N PRO A 58 -11.56 10.61 5.27
CA PRO A 58 -12.49 9.51 4.99
C PRO A 58 -12.27 8.85 3.63
N ALA A 59 -11.68 9.56 2.66
CA ALA A 59 -11.36 9.00 1.34
C ALA A 59 -10.26 7.95 1.42
N ASP A 60 -9.30 8.11 2.33
CA ASP A 60 -8.18 7.18 2.53
C ASP A 60 -8.66 5.83 3.03
N THR A 61 -9.79 5.80 3.75
CA THR A 61 -10.40 4.58 4.31
C THR A 61 -11.31 3.83 3.33
N ARG A 62 -11.40 4.25 2.06
CA ARG A 62 -12.20 3.53 1.04
C ARG A 62 -11.43 2.28 0.61
N VAL A 63 -12.15 1.16 0.47
CA VAL A 63 -11.58 -0.06 -0.10
C VAL A 63 -11.25 0.16 -1.58
N CYS A 64 -10.08 -0.29 -2.01
CA CYS A 64 -9.68 -0.34 -3.40
C CYS A 64 -8.90 -1.61 -3.71
N ASP A 65 -8.83 -1.95 -4.98
CA ASP A 65 -7.96 -3.01 -5.47
C ASP A 65 -6.52 -2.49 -5.56
N GLN A 66 -5.56 -3.32 -5.20
CA GLN A 66 -4.16 -3.04 -5.43
C GLN A 66 -3.71 -3.72 -6.72
N TRP A 67 -3.26 -2.90 -7.66
CA TRP A 67 -2.81 -3.34 -8.97
C TRP A 67 -1.31 -3.23 -9.08
N GLU A 68 -0.74 -4.24 -9.72
CA GLU A 68 0.65 -4.31 -10.13
C GLU A 68 0.68 -4.50 -11.64
N VAL A 69 1.47 -3.68 -12.32
CA VAL A 69 1.72 -3.81 -13.74
C VAL A 69 3.23 -3.87 -13.94
N ARG A 70 3.68 -4.77 -14.79
CA ARG A 70 5.09 -4.95 -15.13
C ARG A 70 5.30 -4.91 -16.62
N LEU A 71 6.38 -4.29 -17.05
CA LEU A 71 6.87 -4.27 -18.42
C LEU A 71 8.24 -4.94 -18.45
N LYS A 72 8.30 -6.11 -19.09
CA LYS A 72 9.53 -6.88 -19.28
C LYS A 72 9.60 -7.33 -20.74
N ASP A 73 10.77 -7.15 -21.38
CA ASP A 73 10.98 -7.53 -22.79
C ASP A 73 9.92 -6.98 -23.77
N GLY A 74 9.39 -5.80 -23.47
CA GLY A 74 8.32 -5.16 -24.26
C GLY A 74 6.91 -5.71 -24.02
N GLN A 75 6.75 -6.74 -23.19
CA GLN A 75 5.45 -7.31 -22.82
C GLN A 75 4.92 -6.67 -21.52
N LEU A 76 3.68 -6.21 -21.59
CA LEU A 76 2.96 -5.63 -20.45
C LEU A 76 2.11 -6.70 -19.78
N GLU A 77 2.36 -6.96 -18.52
CA GLU A 77 1.56 -7.86 -17.70
C GLU A 77 0.92 -7.09 -16.54
N ALA A 78 -0.34 -7.39 -16.25
CA ALA A 78 -1.11 -6.73 -15.20
C ALA A 78 -1.72 -7.78 -14.27
N LYS A 79 -1.61 -7.55 -12.96
CA LYS A 79 -2.13 -8.43 -11.91
C LYS A 79 -2.79 -7.59 -10.82
N GLN A 80 -4.00 -7.96 -10.45
CA GLN A 80 -4.61 -7.52 -9.20
C GLN A 80 -4.02 -8.37 -8.06
N ARG A 81 -3.38 -7.73 -7.08
CA ARG A 81 -2.71 -8.43 -5.96
C ARG A 81 -3.71 -8.77 -4.86
N ASP A 82 -4.27 -7.73 -4.24
CA ASP A 82 -5.17 -7.82 -3.09
C ASP A 82 -6.12 -6.60 -3.05
N GLN A 83 -6.92 -6.53 -2.00
CA GLN A 83 -7.73 -5.36 -1.66
C GLN A 83 -7.21 -4.73 -0.39
N THR A 84 -7.15 -3.39 -0.38
CA THR A 84 -6.65 -2.61 0.76
C THR A 84 -7.42 -1.29 0.87
N LEU A 85 -6.98 -0.39 1.74
CA LEU A 85 -7.49 0.96 1.83
C LEU A 85 -6.75 1.89 0.86
N LYS A 86 -7.45 2.87 0.31
CA LYS A 86 -6.88 3.83 -0.65
C LYS A 86 -5.65 4.57 -0.12
N GLY A 87 -5.63 4.93 1.16
CA GLY A 87 -4.48 5.57 1.81
C GLY A 87 -3.30 4.62 2.07
N LEU A 88 -3.50 3.31 1.93
CA LEU A 88 -2.47 2.27 2.08
C LEU A 88 -2.05 1.65 0.75
N ALA A 89 -2.70 2.01 -0.36
CA ALA A 89 -2.36 1.47 -1.67
C ALA A 89 -0.96 1.96 -2.09
N MET A 90 -0.12 1.04 -2.56
CA MET A 90 1.15 1.40 -3.20
C MET A 90 0.87 2.20 -4.48
N ARG A 91 1.46 3.39 -4.60
CA ARG A 91 1.20 4.35 -5.70
C ARG A 91 2.51 4.96 -6.20
N PHE A 92 3.32 4.12 -6.84
CA PHE A 92 4.63 4.51 -7.37
C PHE A 92 5.02 3.57 -8.50
N GLY A 93 6.07 3.94 -9.24
CA GLY A 93 6.69 3.09 -10.24
C GLY A 93 8.16 2.89 -9.94
N VAL A 94 8.73 1.77 -10.41
CA VAL A 94 10.13 1.41 -10.20
C VAL A 94 10.70 0.93 -11.53
N ASN A 95 11.92 1.31 -11.84
CA ASN A 95 12.64 0.86 -13.03
C ASN A 95 13.99 0.30 -12.62
N THR A 96 14.19 -1.01 -12.85
CA THR A 96 15.46 -1.70 -12.54
C THR A 96 16.41 -1.79 -13.75
N GLY A 97 16.06 -1.17 -14.88
CA GLY A 97 16.74 -1.33 -16.16
C GLY A 97 16.23 -2.52 -16.96
N GLU A 98 16.04 -3.67 -16.32
CA GLU A 98 15.52 -4.89 -16.96
C GLU A 98 13.99 -4.97 -16.94
N THR A 99 13.36 -4.50 -15.86
CA THR A 99 11.91 -4.54 -15.69
C THR A 99 11.42 -3.22 -15.12
N VAL A 100 10.28 -2.76 -15.63
CA VAL A 100 9.60 -1.58 -15.09
C VAL A 100 8.31 -2.02 -14.42
N TRP A 101 8.11 -1.58 -13.19
CA TRP A 101 6.93 -1.85 -12.38
C TRP A 101 6.13 -0.58 -12.17
N GLY A 102 4.81 -0.74 -12.06
CA GLY A 102 3.89 0.29 -11.60
C GLY A 102 2.89 -0.31 -10.63
N PHE A 103 2.66 0.41 -9.54
CA PHE A 103 1.70 0.05 -8.51
C PHE A 103 0.64 1.15 -8.39
N GLY A 104 -0.62 0.75 -8.21
CA GLY A 104 -1.71 1.71 -8.07
C GLY A 104 -2.97 1.12 -7.43
N SER A 105 -3.91 2.01 -7.11
CA SER A 105 -5.24 1.68 -6.55
C SER A 105 -6.25 1.22 -7.60
N ASN A 106 -5.83 1.15 -8.87
CA ASN A 106 -6.53 0.59 -10.01
C ASN A 106 -5.50 0.36 -11.13
N ARG A 107 -5.87 -0.43 -12.14
CA ARG A 107 -4.97 -0.77 -13.26
C ARG A 107 -4.44 0.47 -14.01
N GLY A 108 -5.31 1.43 -14.32
CA GLY A 108 -4.92 2.62 -15.09
C GLY A 108 -3.90 3.48 -14.34
N GLU A 109 -4.07 3.64 -13.03
CA GLU A 109 -3.10 4.34 -12.18
C GLU A 109 -1.75 3.59 -12.12
N ALA A 110 -1.78 2.26 -11.98
CA ALA A 110 -0.56 1.45 -12.00
C ALA A 110 0.20 1.58 -13.33
N GLU A 111 -0.51 1.56 -14.47
CA GLU A 111 0.09 1.80 -15.79
C GLU A 111 0.69 3.21 -15.90
N GLN A 112 0.01 4.25 -15.39
CA GLN A 112 0.55 5.62 -15.38
C GLN A 112 1.88 5.71 -14.61
N PHE A 113 1.95 5.08 -13.44
CA PHE A 113 3.18 5.04 -12.65
C PHE A 113 4.30 4.25 -13.33
N LEU A 114 3.97 3.12 -13.99
CA LEU A 114 4.92 2.36 -14.79
C LEU A 114 5.52 3.22 -15.90
N TRP A 115 4.68 3.90 -16.69
CA TRP A 115 5.15 4.72 -17.81
C TRP A 115 5.97 5.93 -17.36
N LYS A 116 5.59 6.51 -16.21
CA LYS A 116 6.40 7.55 -15.56
C LYS A 116 7.78 7.03 -15.17
N ALA A 117 7.87 5.89 -14.48
CA ALA A 117 9.14 5.29 -14.08
C ALA A 117 10.00 4.85 -15.29
N LYS A 118 9.36 4.37 -16.37
CA LYS A 118 10.06 4.06 -17.62
C LYS A 118 10.72 5.31 -18.21
N LYS A 119 10.00 6.44 -18.21
CA LYS A 119 10.48 7.73 -18.73
C LYS A 119 11.63 8.30 -17.89
N GLU A 120 11.54 8.16 -16.57
CA GLU A 120 12.56 8.65 -15.63
C GLU A 120 13.85 7.84 -15.67
N GLY A 121 13.79 6.59 -16.17
CA GLY A 121 14.94 5.70 -16.29
C GLY A 121 15.23 4.93 -14.99
N PRO A 122 16.28 4.09 -14.99
CA PRO A 122 16.64 3.31 -13.81
C PRO A 122 16.97 4.21 -12.63
N GLN A 123 16.40 3.91 -11.46
CA GLN A 123 16.69 4.64 -10.22
C GLN A 123 17.66 3.81 -9.37
N GLU A 124 18.62 4.46 -8.70
CA GLU A 124 19.38 3.79 -7.65
C GLU A 124 18.40 3.34 -6.55
N PRO A 125 18.55 2.12 -6.00
CA PRO A 125 17.62 1.61 -5.01
C PRO A 125 17.70 2.43 -3.72
N THR A 126 16.86 3.44 -3.60
CA THR A 126 16.45 3.97 -2.30
C THR A 126 15.60 2.87 -1.68
N ILE A 127 16.09 2.23 -0.62
CA ILE A 127 15.41 1.09 0.02
C ILE A 127 14.27 1.62 0.90
N PRO A 128 12.99 1.34 0.57
CA PRO A 128 11.96 1.16 1.59
C PRO A 128 11.46 -0.29 1.66
N PHE A 129 12.01 -1.21 0.85
CA PHE A 129 11.56 -2.60 0.79
C PHE A 129 12.35 -3.50 1.74
N ARG A 130 11.69 -4.52 2.29
CA ARG A 130 12.39 -5.66 2.90
C ARG A 130 12.86 -6.57 1.77
N LEU A 131 14.11 -7.03 1.86
CA LEU A 131 14.72 -7.99 0.91
C LEU A 131 13.88 -9.24 0.66
N GLU A 132 12.99 -9.58 1.59
CA GLU A 132 12.04 -10.69 1.54
C GLU A 132 11.06 -10.59 0.35
N ASP A 133 10.79 -9.39 -0.17
CA ASP A 133 9.88 -9.18 -1.31
C ASP A 133 10.56 -9.35 -2.69
N LEU A 134 11.89 -9.55 -2.72
CA LEU A 134 12.70 -9.66 -3.95
C LEU A 134 13.14 -11.09 -4.29
N VAL A 135 12.86 -12.06 -3.42
CA VAL A 135 13.26 -13.46 -3.66
C VAL A 135 12.12 -14.19 -4.37
N ILE A 136 12.35 -14.51 -5.65
CA ILE A 136 11.55 -15.44 -6.46
C ILE A 136 11.85 -16.87 -6.02
#